data_AF-A0A4Y5Z729-F1
#
_entry.id   AF-A0A4Y5Z729-F1
#
_cell.length_a   1.000
_cell.length_b   1.000
_cell.length_c   1.000
_cell.angle_alpha   90.00
_cell.angle_beta   90.00
_cell.angle_gamma   90.00
#
_symmetry.space_group_name_H-M   'P 1'
#
loop_
_entity.id
_entity.type
_entity.pdbx_description
1 polymer ?
#
loop_
_entity_poly.entity_id
_entity_poly.type
_entity_poly.pdbx_seq_one_letter_code
_entity_poly.pdbx_strand_id
1 'polypeptide(L)'
;MNAIGKFNVRWVFGGITPTLRRDIVAFWMAEAALDSADEAWRRSWEVACVLEDDGGTLAGICTVALGLDDHRSGFGYLRIYIGRAHRHPGLARRMVRRMVEGFEALASEPGAPKRIVANLENEKIARRSGLRLLASVGFAPVGMTAQGEVLIERRLHQASTT
;
A
#
# COMPACT_ATOMS: atom_id res chain seq x y z
N MET A 1 -11.62 24.97 -2.15
CA MET A 1 -11.67 23.51 -1.87
C MET A 1 -10.27 22.95 -1.93
N ASN A 2 -9.80 22.25 -0.88
CA ASN A 2 -8.49 21.60 -0.89
C ASN A 2 -8.48 20.48 -1.95
N ALA A 3 -7.49 20.45 -2.85
CA ALA A 3 -7.40 19.48 -3.95
C ALA A 3 -7.50 18.01 -3.47
N ILE A 4 -7.12 17.73 -2.22
CA ILE A 4 -7.16 16.41 -1.59
C ILE A 4 -8.60 15.97 -1.23
N GLY A 5 -9.51 16.92 -1.01
CA GLY A 5 -10.90 16.63 -0.60
C GLY A 5 -11.68 15.85 -1.65
N LYS A 6 -11.22 15.91 -2.91
CA LYS A 6 -11.81 15.25 -4.06
C LYS A 6 -11.43 13.78 -4.22
N PHE A 7 -10.65 13.24 -3.28
CA PHE A 7 -10.15 11.89 -3.36
C PHE A 7 -10.60 11.07 -2.16
N ASN A 8 -11.08 9.86 -2.46
CA ASN A 8 -11.48 8.86 -1.49
C ASN A 8 -10.50 7.69 -1.48
N VAL A 9 -10.23 7.13 -0.30
CA VAL A 9 -9.44 5.90 -0.16
C VAL A 9 -10.34 4.77 0.30
N ARG A 10 -10.48 3.74 -0.52
CA ARG A 10 -11.37 2.62 -0.28
C ARG A 10 -10.57 1.35 -0.01
N TRP A 11 -10.84 0.71 1.13
CA TRP A 11 -10.31 -0.62 1.45
C TRP A 11 -10.99 -1.68 0.59
N VAL A 12 -10.21 -2.57 -0.01
CA VAL A 12 -10.70 -3.61 -0.94
C VAL A 12 -10.03 -4.97 -0.78
N PHE A 13 -9.10 -5.12 0.18
CA PHE A 13 -8.36 -6.36 0.38
C PHE A 13 -9.31 -7.55 0.58
N GLY A 14 -9.05 -8.65 -0.13
CA GLY A 14 -9.90 -9.86 -0.09
C GLY A 14 -11.28 -9.71 -0.73
N GLY A 15 -11.68 -8.52 -1.18
CA GLY A 15 -13.02 -8.19 -1.68
C GLY A 15 -13.04 -7.59 -3.09
N ILE A 16 -12.05 -7.90 -3.92
CA ILE A 16 -11.91 -7.31 -5.26
C ILE A 16 -12.86 -8.01 -6.24
N THR A 17 -13.78 -7.24 -6.82
CA THR A 17 -14.69 -7.72 -7.86
C THR A 17 -13.97 -7.92 -9.20
N PRO A 18 -14.49 -8.76 -10.12
CA PRO A 18 -13.93 -8.89 -11.45
C PRO A 18 -13.86 -7.56 -12.22
N THR A 19 -14.83 -6.67 -12.03
CA THR A 19 -14.82 -5.33 -12.64
C THR A 19 -13.71 -4.47 -12.08
N LEU A 20 -13.62 -4.33 -10.75
CA LEU A 20 -12.56 -3.54 -10.13
C LEU A 20 -11.15 -4.07 -10.48
N ARG A 21 -11.01 -5.38 -10.63
CA ARG A 21 -9.76 -5.99 -11.09
C ARG A 21 -9.37 -5.52 -12.49
N ARG A 22 -10.31 -5.51 -13.44
CA ARG A 22 -10.04 -5.01 -14.79
C ARG A 22 -9.62 -3.54 -14.74
N ASP A 23 -10.29 -2.73 -13.92
CA ASP A 23 -9.96 -1.31 -13.77
C ASP A 23 -8.55 -1.10 -13.19
N ILE A 24 -8.18 -1.90 -12.18
CA ILE A 24 -6.83 -1.91 -11.59
C ILE A 24 -5.75 -2.25 -12.63
N VAL A 25 -5.97 -3.31 -13.41
CA VAL A 25 -5.03 -3.73 -14.45
C VAL A 25 -4.91 -2.64 -15.51
N ALA A 26 -6.04 -2.13 -16.00
CA ALA A 26 -6.08 -1.06 -16.99
C ALA A 26 -5.35 0.20 -16.49
N PHE A 27 -5.55 0.59 -15.23
CA PHE A 27 -4.86 1.72 -14.61
C PHE A 27 -3.34 1.53 -14.59
N TRP A 28 -2.84 0.37 -14.14
CA TRP A 28 -1.39 0.13 -14.13
C TRP A 28 -0.76 0.12 -15.53
N MET A 29 -1.47 -0.41 -16.52
CA MET A 29 -0.99 -0.41 -17.91
C MET A 29 -0.97 0.99 -18.51
N ALA A 30 -2.03 1.77 -18.32
CA ALA A 30 -2.11 3.15 -18.80
C ALA A 30 -1.00 4.05 -18.20
N GLU A 31 -0.65 3.79 -16.94
CA GLU A 31 0.37 4.53 -16.21
C GLU A 31 1.80 4.02 -16.44
N ALA A 32 1.97 2.92 -17.18
CA ALA A 32 3.22 2.16 -17.31
C ALA A 32 3.86 1.88 -15.93
N ALA A 33 3.01 1.54 -14.96
CA ALA A 33 3.41 1.23 -13.59
C ALA A 33 3.95 -0.20 -13.45
N LEU A 34 3.59 -1.07 -14.39
CA LEU A 34 4.04 -2.45 -14.53
C LEU A 34 4.26 -2.72 -16.02
N ASP A 35 5.22 -3.60 -16.34
CA ASP A 35 5.59 -3.90 -17.73
C ASP A 35 4.77 -5.04 -18.35
N SER A 36 3.94 -5.72 -17.55
CA SER A 36 3.17 -6.89 -17.99
C SER A 36 1.75 -6.88 -17.43
N ALA A 37 0.78 -7.17 -18.31
CA ALA A 37 -0.62 -7.35 -17.94
C ALA A 37 -0.83 -8.59 -17.08
N ASP A 38 -0.04 -9.65 -17.27
CA ASP A 38 -0.10 -10.86 -16.43
C ASP A 38 0.39 -10.56 -15.01
N GLU A 39 1.47 -9.78 -14.89
CA GLU A 39 1.97 -9.33 -13.58
C GLU A 39 0.98 -8.38 -12.92
N ALA A 40 0.35 -7.49 -13.68
CA ALA A 40 -0.73 -6.63 -13.19
C ALA A 40 -1.93 -7.46 -12.70
N TRP A 41 -2.33 -8.49 -13.44
CA TRP A 41 -3.41 -9.39 -13.04
C TRP A 41 -3.04 -10.13 -11.75
N ARG A 42 -1.81 -10.67 -11.65
CA ARG A 42 -1.32 -11.34 -10.44
C ARG A 42 -1.30 -10.40 -9.24
N ARG A 43 -0.73 -9.19 -9.38
CA ARG A 43 -0.68 -8.17 -8.32
C ARG A 43 -2.05 -7.62 -7.93
N SER A 44 -3.06 -7.75 -8.79
CA SER A 44 -4.41 -7.31 -8.43
C SER A 44 -4.94 -8.03 -7.19
N TRP A 45 -4.50 -9.26 -6.90
CA TRP A 45 -4.84 -10.00 -5.68
C TRP A 45 -4.22 -9.43 -4.41
N GLU A 46 -3.16 -8.63 -4.53
CA GLU A 46 -2.45 -8.01 -3.42
C GLU A 46 -3.03 -6.64 -3.04
N VAL A 47 -4.02 -6.13 -3.77
CA VAL A 47 -4.50 -4.75 -3.58
C VAL A 47 -5.24 -4.62 -2.26
N ALA A 48 -4.70 -3.76 -1.39
CA ALA A 48 -5.25 -3.51 -0.06
C ALA A 48 -6.27 -2.36 -0.08
N CYS A 49 -5.91 -1.26 -0.74
CA CYS A 49 -6.83 -0.15 -0.94
C CYS A 49 -6.57 0.57 -2.27
N VAL A 50 -7.61 1.23 -2.78
CA VAL A 50 -7.57 2.07 -3.97
C VAL A 50 -7.84 3.51 -3.60
N LEU A 51 -7.27 4.42 -4.37
CA LEU A 51 -7.55 5.86 -4.34
C LEU A 51 -8.40 6.18 -5.56
N GLU A 52 -9.54 6.80 -5.34
CA GLU A 52 -10.51 7.21 -6.37
C GLU A 52 -10.69 8.72 -6.31
N ASP A 53 -10.91 9.37 -7.44
CA ASP A 53 -11.39 10.76 -7.49
C ASP A 53 -12.92 10.86 -7.26
N ASP A 54 -13.46 12.08 -7.24
CA ASP A 54 -14.91 12.32 -7.08
C ASP A 54 -15.78 11.66 -8.15
N GLY A 55 -15.21 11.33 -9.32
CA GLY A 55 -15.88 10.64 -10.40
C GLY A 55 -15.80 9.11 -10.28
N GLY A 56 -15.16 8.58 -9.24
CA GLY A 56 -14.92 7.15 -9.07
C GLY A 56 -13.78 6.62 -9.94
N THR A 57 -12.97 7.50 -10.56
CA THR A 57 -11.85 7.07 -11.40
C THR A 57 -10.65 6.73 -10.53
N LEU A 58 -9.99 5.60 -10.81
CA LEU A 58 -8.78 5.18 -10.11
C LEU A 58 -7.65 6.20 -10.31
N ALA A 59 -7.14 6.73 -9.19
CA ALA A 59 -6.04 7.68 -9.12
C ALA A 59 -4.79 7.07 -8.45
N GLY A 60 -4.93 5.94 -7.77
CA GLY A 60 -3.81 5.27 -7.11
C GLY A 60 -4.19 3.93 -6.50
N ILE A 61 -3.17 3.11 -6.25
CA ILE A 61 -3.30 1.74 -5.74
C ILE A 61 -2.24 1.50 -4.66
N CYS A 62 -2.67 0.90 -3.55
CA CYS A 62 -1.80 0.41 -2.49
C CYS A 62 -1.91 -1.11 -2.42
N THR A 63 -0.80 -1.83 -2.60
CA THR A 63 -0.75 -3.29 -2.48
C THR A 63 0.01 -3.72 -1.25
N VAL A 64 -0.35 -4.89 -0.74
CA VAL A 64 0.34 -5.61 0.33
C VAL A 64 0.48 -7.06 -0.10
N ALA A 65 1.70 -7.45 -0.48
CA ALA A 65 2.02 -8.84 -0.79
C ALA A 65 2.31 -9.60 0.51
N LEU A 66 1.51 -10.62 0.82
CA LEU A 66 1.69 -11.42 2.04
C LEU A 66 2.80 -12.46 1.85
N GLY A 67 3.60 -12.65 2.89
CA GLY A 67 4.69 -13.62 2.93
C GLY A 67 4.94 -14.14 4.34
N LEU A 68 5.82 -15.14 4.45
CA LEU A 68 6.32 -15.69 5.70
C LEU A 68 7.84 -15.48 5.76
N ASP A 69 8.35 -15.11 6.93
CA ASP A 69 9.80 -15.09 7.17
C ASP A 69 10.34 -16.49 7.50
N ASP A 70 11.65 -16.58 7.73
CA ASP A 70 12.36 -17.83 8.07
C ASP A 70 11.85 -18.47 9.37
N HIS A 71 11.19 -17.69 10.23
CA HIS A 71 10.55 -18.14 11.47
C HIS A 71 9.05 -18.43 11.29
N ARG A 72 8.55 -18.50 10.05
CA ARG A 72 7.14 -18.68 9.68
C ARG A 72 6.22 -17.61 10.25
N SER A 73 6.74 -16.43 10.56
CA SER A 73 5.93 -15.28 10.97
C SER A 73 5.48 -14.50 9.73
N GLY A 74 4.17 -14.25 9.65
CA GLY A 74 3.57 -13.50 8.55
C GLY A 74 3.99 -12.04 8.49
N PHE A 75 4.30 -11.55 7.29
CA PHE A 75 4.54 -10.15 7.00
C PHE A 75 3.82 -9.72 5.72
N GLY A 76 3.55 -8.43 5.57
CA GLY A 76 3.02 -7.83 4.36
C GLY A 76 4.01 -6.85 3.73
N TYR A 77 4.31 -6.98 2.44
CA TYR A 77 5.17 -6.07 1.70
C TYR A 77 4.35 -4.97 1.02
N LEU A 78 4.48 -3.74 1.50
CA LEU A 78 3.76 -2.56 1.04
C LEU A 78 4.34 -1.99 -0.27
N ARG A 79 3.46 -1.71 -1.24
CA ARG A 79 3.76 -0.86 -2.40
C ARG A 79 2.66 0.17 -2.61
N ILE A 80 3.03 1.35 -3.06
CA ILE A 80 2.09 2.44 -3.36
C ILE A 80 2.40 3.01 -4.73
N TYR A 81 1.37 3.12 -5.55
CA TYR A 81 1.42 3.82 -6.82
C TYR A 81 0.32 4.89 -6.86
N ILE A 82 0.68 6.13 -7.22
CA ILE A 82 -0.28 7.20 -7.49
C ILE A 82 -0.01 7.72 -8.89
N GLY A 83 -1.06 7.75 -9.71
CA GLY A 83 -1.03 8.16 -11.11
C GLY A 83 -0.44 9.56 -11.24
N ARG A 84 0.33 9.80 -12.31
CA ARG A 84 1.18 11.00 -12.41
C ARG A 84 0.40 12.31 -12.24
N ALA A 85 -0.80 12.37 -12.83
CA ALA A 85 -1.69 13.54 -12.77
C ALA A 85 -2.29 13.81 -11.37
N HIS A 86 -2.30 12.81 -10.49
CA HIS A 86 -2.99 12.86 -9.19
C HIS A 86 -2.02 12.93 -8.01
N ARG A 87 -0.73 13.19 -8.26
CA ARG A 87 0.29 13.24 -7.21
C ARG A 87 0.16 14.52 -6.38
N HIS A 88 -0.61 14.44 -5.31
CA HIS A 88 -0.72 15.51 -4.31
C HIS A 88 -0.08 15.13 -2.98
N PRO A 89 0.56 16.08 -2.27
CA PRO A 89 1.04 15.87 -0.91
C PRO A 89 -0.07 15.31 -0.01
N GLY A 90 0.23 14.28 0.77
CA GLY A 90 -0.70 13.70 1.74
C GLY A 90 -1.58 12.56 1.23
N LEU A 91 -1.75 12.35 -0.08
CA LEU A 91 -2.54 11.23 -0.60
C LEU A 91 -1.91 9.87 -0.26
N ALA A 92 -0.59 9.74 -0.45
CA ALA A 92 0.13 8.53 -0.02
C ALA A 92 -0.05 8.27 1.48
N ARG A 93 -0.06 9.32 2.32
CA ARG A 93 -0.28 9.18 3.77
C ARG A 93 -1.69 8.65 4.08
N ARG A 94 -2.71 9.17 3.39
CA ARG A 94 -4.10 8.69 3.51
C ARG A 94 -4.21 7.22 3.10
N MET A 95 -3.56 6.82 2.01
CA MET A 95 -3.53 5.43 1.54
C MET A 95 -2.85 4.51 2.55
N VAL A 96 -1.66 4.86 3.04
CA VAL A 96 -0.97 4.03 4.05
C VAL A 96 -1.78 3.92 5.33
N ARG A 97 -2.37 5.03 5.80
CA ARG A 97 -3.22 4.99 6.99
C ARG A 97 -4.39 4.04 6.82
N ARG A 98 -5.13 4.14 5.69
CA ARG A 98 -6.26 3.26 5.43
C ARG A 98 -5.85 1.79 5.31
N MET A 99 -4.69 1.53 4.70
CA MET A 99 -4.11 0.19 4.62
C MET A 99 -3.79 -0.35 6.01
N VAL A 100 -3.12 0.45 6.86
CA VAL A 100 -2.80 0.06 8.25
C VAL A 100 -4.06 -0.23 9.04
N GLU A 101 -5.05 0.66 9.02
CA GLU A 101 -6.34 0.46 9.71
C GLU A 101 -7.02 -0.86 9.29
N GLY A 102 -7.00 -1.18 7.98
CA GLY A 102 -7.59 -2.41 7.48
C GLY A 102 -6.85 -3.66 7.95
N PHE A 103 -5.52 -3.65 7.97
CA PHE A 103 -4.73 -4.79 8.47
C PHE A 103 -4.74 -4.91 10.00
N GLU A 104 -4.81 -3.80 10.74
CA GLU A 104 -5.00 -3.83 12.20
C GLU A 104 -6.36 -4.42 12.58
N ALA A 105 -7.41 -4.15 11.81
CA ALA A 105 -8.71 -4.79 11.97
C ALA A 105 -8.69 -6.31 11.70
N LEU A 106 -7.73 -6.78 10.88
CA LEU A 106 -7.53 -8.21 10.60
C LEU A 106 -6.46 -8.85 11.49
N ALA A 107 -5.83 -8.13 12.41
CA ALA A 107 -4.63 -8.60 13.11
C ALA A 107 -4.85 -9.85 13.98
N SER A 108 -6.10 -10.14 14.36
CA SER A 108 -6.48 -11.36 15.09
C SER A 108 -6.79 -12.56 14.21
N GLU A 109 -6.95 -12.36 12.89
CA GLU A 109 -7.31 -13.44 11.99
C GLU A 109 -6.14 -14.43 11.82
N PRO A 110 -6.42 -15.75 11.80
CA PRO A 110 -5.39 -16.73 11.50
C PRO A 110 -4.70 -16.45 10.17
N GLY A 111 -3.37 -16.33 10.20
CA GLY A 111 -2.56 -16.05 9.00
C GLY A 111 -2.46 -14.56 8.63
N ALA A 112 -3.05 -13.66 9.40
CA ALA A 112 -2.82 -12.23 9.23
C ALA A 112 -1.33 -11.88 9.39
N PRO A 113 -0.82 -10.90 8.62
CA PRO A 113 0.53 -10.43 8.82
C PRO A 113 0.67 -9.80 10.21
N LYS A 114 1.79 -10.06 10.90
CA LYS A 114 2.11 -9.43 12.19
C LYS A 114 2.76 -8.07 12.03
N ARG A 115 3.24 -7.78 10.82
CA ARG A 115 3.99 -6.59 10.49
C ARG A 115 3.85 -6.26 9.01
N ILE A 116 3.93 -4.98 8.69
CA ILE A 116 4.03 -4.47 7.33
C ILE A 116 5.44 -3.94 7.11
N VAL A 117 6.07 -4.36 6.03
CA VAL A 117 7.41 -3.94 5.63
C VAL A 117 7.36 -3.17 4.33
N ALA A 118 8.31 -2.28 4.11
CA ALA A 118 8.52 -1.63 2.83
C ALA A 118 10.03 -1.46 2.60
N ASN A 119 10.48 -1.71 1.37
CA ASN A 119 11.80 -1.26 0.94
C ASN A 119 11.67 0.13 0.35
N LEU A 120 12.70 0.93 0.56
CA LEU A 120 12.82 2.23 -0.09
C LEU A 120 13.60 2.07 -1.41
N GLU A 121 13.09 1.22 -2.32
CA GLU A 121 13.66 0.99 -3.67
C GLU A 121 13.67 2.29 -4.50
N ASN A 122 12.68 3.16 -4.28
CA ASN A 122 12.58 4.43 -4.97
C ASN A 122 13.36 5.49 -4.19
N GLU A 123 14.44 6.02 -4.77
CA GLU A 123 15.21 7.16 -4.21
C GLU A 123 14.29 8.31 -3.77
N LYS A 124 13.13 8.50 -4.41
CA LYS A 124 12.16 9.54 -4.05
C LYS A 124 11.42 9.28 -2.73
N ILE A 125 11.27 8.02 -2.31
CA ILE A 125 10.71 7.63 -1.01
C ILE A 125 11.82 7.51 0.05
N ALA A 126 13.04 7.11 -0.36
CA ALA A 126 14.24 7.22 0.48
C ALA A 126 14.57 8.67 0.89
N ARG A 127 14.05 9.67 0.16
CA ARG A 127 14.10 11.08 0.58
C ARG A 127 13.39 11.28 1.91
N ARG A 128 13.89 12.28 2.65
CA ARG A 128 13.42 12.66 3.99
C ARG A 128 11.91 12.89 4.12
N SER A 129 11.19 13.16 3.02
CA SER A 129 9.72 13.32 2.99
C SER A 129 8.97 11.97 2.99
N GLY A 130 9.43 10.97 2.23
CA GLY A 130 8.85 9.62 2.24
C GLY A 130 9.07 8.92 3.57
N LEU A 131 10.29 9.01 4.11
CA LEU A 131 10.61 8.55 5.46
C LEU A 131 9.75 9.23 6.54
N ARG A 132 9.60 10.56 6.50
CA ARG A 132 8.73 11.28 7.46
C ARG A 132 7.27 10.87 7.33
N LEU A 133 6.79 10.62 6.11
CA LEU A 133 5.43 10.14 5.88
C LEU A 133 5.22 8.79 6.57
N LEU A 134 6.11 7.82 6.31
CA LEU A 134 6.00 6.45 6.84
C LEU A 134 6.20 6.44 8.37
N ALA A 135 7.13 7.24 8.89
CA ALA A 135 7.28 7.45 10.33
C ALA A 135 6.03 8.06 10.98
N SER A 136 5.34 8.99 10.30
CA SER A 136 4.09 9.60 10.82
C SER A 136 2.91 8.64 10.94
N VAL A 137 3.04 7.44 10.38
CA VAL A 137 2.10 6.32 10.50
C VAL A 137 2.76 5.11 11.16
N GLY A 138 3.87 5.35 11.88
CA GLY A 138 4.54 4.41 12.79
C GLY A 138 5.34 3.31 12.14
N PHE A 139 5.86 3.52 10.92
CA PHE A 139 6.96 2.71 10.41
C PHE A 139 8.28 3.17 11.02
N ALA A 140 9.16 2.23 11.34
CA ALA A 140 10.50 2.48 11.86
C ALA A 140 11.54 1.71 11.03
N PRO A 141 12.76 2.23 10.87
CA PRO A 141 13.87 1.47 10.28
C PRO A 141 14.19 0.23 11.11
N VAL A 142 14.36 -0.92 10.44
CA VAL A 142 14.72 -2.20 11.08
C VAL A 142 15.99 -2.81 10.50
N GLY A 143 16.47 -2.33 9.36
CA GLY A 143 17.71 -2.80 8.77
C GLY A 143 17.93 -2.30 7.34
N MET A 144 18.76 -3.03 6.61
CA MET A 144 19.01 -2.81 5.19
C MET A 144 18.87 -4.11 4.41
N THR A 145 18.47 -4.03 3.15
CA THR A 145 18.50 -5.16 2.22
C THR A 145 19.94 -5.46 1.80
N ALA A 146 20.19 -6.62 1.19
CA ALA A 146 21.52 -6.97 0.64
C ALA A 146 21.98 -5.97 -0.45
N GLN A 147 21.04 -5.27 -1.06
CA GLN A 147 21.24 -4.23 -2.07
C GLN A 147 21.46 -2.84 -1.44
N GLY A 148 21.48 -2.72 -0.12
CA GLY A 148 21.74 -1.47 0.60
C GLY A 148 20.51 -0.58 0.81
N GLU A 149 19.31 -1.08 0.56
CA GLU A 149 18.07 -0.31 0.70
C GLU A 149 17.60 -0.32 2.14
N VAL A 150 17.12 0.80 2.67
CA VAL A 150 16.57 0.84 4.03
C VAL A 150 15.28 0.04 4.09
N LEU A 151 15.26 -0.95 4.98
CA LEU A 151 14.06 -1.70 5.34
C LEU A 151 13.38 -0.99 6.51
N ILE A 152 12.11 -0.65 6.32
CA ILE A 152 11.26 -0.10 7.37
C ILE A 152 10.10 -1.05 7.67
N GLU A 153 9.66 -1.06 8.91
CA GLU A 153 8.60 -1.94 9.41
C GLU A 153 7.62 -1.16 10.30
N ARG A 154 6.34 -1.51 10.20
CA ARG A 154 5.34 -1.26 11.24
C ARG A 154 4.82 -2.59 11.77
N ARG A 155 4.88 -2.78 13.09
CA ARG A 155 4.18 -3.88 13.74
C ARG A 155 2.68 -3.61 13.74
N LEU A 156 1.90 -4.64 13.46
CA LEU A 156 0.45 -4.59 13.53
C LEU A 156 0.03 -5.02 14.92
N HIS A 157 -0.78 -4.19 15.56
CA HIS A 157 -1.37 -4.45 16.86
C HIS A 157 -2.87 -4.62 16.68
N GLN A 158 -3.52 -5.41 17.53
CA GLN A 158 -4.98 -5.37 17.59
C GLN A 158 -5.42 -3.94 17.88
N ALA A 159 -6.42 -3.47 17.12
CA ALA A 159 -7.15 -2.27 17.52
C ALA A 159 -7.71 -2.50 18.92
N SER A 160 -7.32 -1.67 19.89
CA SER A 160 -7.94 -1.70 21.21
C SER A 160 -9.41 -1.31 21.02
N THR A 161 -10.33 -2.25 21.20
CA THR A 161 -11.75 -1.98 21.24
C THR A 161 -11.99 -0.96 22.36
N THR A 162 -12.31 0.28 21.98
CA THR A 162 -12.71 1.33 22.93
C THR A 162 -14.22 1.45 22.88
#